data_AF-A0A261UYP8-F1
#
_entry.id   AF-A0A261UYP8-F1
#
_cell.length_a   1.000
_cell.length_b   1.000
_cell.length_c   1.000
_cell.angle_alpha   90.00
_cell.angle_beta   90.00
_cell.angle_gamma   90.00
#
_symmetry.space_group_name_H-M   'P 1'
#
loop_
_entity.id
_entity.type
_entity.pdbx_description
1 polymer ?
#
loop_
_entity_poly.entity_id
_entity_poly.type
_entity_poly.pdbx_seq_one_letter_code
_entity_poly.pdbx_strand_id
1 'polypeptide(L)'
;MEYRKGFIEVLDNIHQGLVNVETWQVGVQVDISAMSVDASDWQEHHIQSNTELELTPVQARLVANRLLAAADAAESCSEASVSPK
;
A
#
# COMPACT_ATOMS: atom_id res chain seq x y z
N MET A 1 -14.93 -2.20 10.61
CA MET A 1 -13.96 -3.32 10.58
C MET A 1 -12.58 -2.69 10.62
N GLU A 2 -11.73 -3.07 11.57
CA GLU A 2 -10.32 -2.64 11.55
C GLU A 2 -9.59 -3.49 10.50
N TYR A 3 -9.10 -2.85 9.44
CA TYR A 3 -8.27 -3.49 8.41
C TYR A 3 -6.80 -3.14 8.66
N ARG A 4 -5.89 -3.94 8.07
CA ARG A 4 -4.47 -3.60 8.09
C ARG A 4 -4.25 -2.33 7.27
N LYS A 5 -3.65 -1.34 7.89
CA LYS A 5 -3.37 -0.04 7.29
C LYS A 5 -1.90 0.29 7.42
N GLY A 6 -1.48 1.26 6.63
CA GLY A 6 -0.08 1.59 6.49
C GLY A 6 0.14 2.41 5.24
N PHE A 7 1.40 2.53 4.88
CA PHE A 7 1.81 3.27 3.70
C PHE A 7 2.58 2.37 2.74
N ILE A 8 2.53 2.74 1.48
CA ILE A 8 3.32 2.12 0.42
C ILE A 8 4.07 3.25 -0.25
N GLU A 9 5.40 3.19 -0.21
CA GLU A 9 6.28 4.07 -0.96
C GLU A 9 6.76 3.35 -2.21
N VAL A 10 6.79 4.07 -3.33
CA VAL A 10 7.30 3.57 -4.60
C VAL A 10 8.29 4.58 -5.14
N LEU A 11 9.56 4.20 -5.16
CA LEU A 11 10.68 5.06 -5.53
C LEU A 11 11.48 4.41 -6.66
N ASP A 12 12.04 5.22 -7.56
CA ASP A 12 12.90 4.73 -8.63
C ASP A 12 14.38 4.93 -8.29
N ASN A 13 15.21 4.02 -8.79
CA ASN A 13 16.68 4.19 -8.82
C ASN A 13 17.36 4.42 -7.46
N ILE A 14 16.80 3.94 -6.34
CA ILE A 14 17.55 3.79 -5.08
C ILE A 14 18.80 2.92 -5.34
N HIS A 15 18.57 1.77 -6.01
CA HIS A 15 19.60 1.06 -6.75
C HIS A 15 19.34 1.15 -8.26
N GLN A 16 20.43 1.29 -9.02
CA GLN A 16 20.38 1.62 -10.44
C GLN A 16 19.53 0.62 -11.23
N GLY A 17 18.51 1.13 -11.93
CA GLY A 17 17.66 0.32 -12.80
C GLY A 17 16.62 -0.53 -12.07
N LEU A 18 16.44 -0.35 -10.76
CA LEU A 18 15.41 -1.01 -9.96
C LEU A 18 14.34 0.00 -9.53
N VAL A 19 13.15 -0.52 -9.26
CA VAL A 19 12.04 0.15 -8.61
C VAL A 19 11.96 -0.39 -7.20
N ASN A 20 12.05 0.49 -6.20
CA ASN A 20 11.83 0.11 -4.81
C ASN A 20 10.34 0.20 -4.48
N VAL A 21 9.84 -0.80 -3.76
CA VAL A 21 8.51 -0.80 -3.16
C VAL A 21 8.67 -1.09 -1.67
N GLU A 22 8.33 -0.12 -0.85
CA GLU A 22 8.46 -0.21 0.60
C GLU A 22 7.09 -0.13 1.25
N THR A 23 6.85 -0.98 2.24
CA THR A 23 5.59 -1.05 2.97
C THR A 23 5.82 -0.81 4.44
N TRP A 24 5.06 0.12 4.99
CA TRP A 24 5.11 0.52 6.39
C TRP A 24 3.82 0.07 7.07
N GLN A 25 3.87 -1.00 7.85
CA GLN A 25 2.70 -1.47 8.58
C GLN A 25 2.48 -0.61 9.81
N VAL A 26 1.32 0.03 9.89
CA VAL A 26 0.92 0.82 11.05
C VAL A 26 -0.03 0.03 11.94
N GLY A 27 0.10 0.20 13.25
CA GLY A 27 -0.83 -0.41 14.21
C GLY A 27 -2.29 -0.09 13.89
N VAL A 28 -3.17 -1.10 13.93
CA VAL A 28 -4.60 -0.95 13.58
C VAL A 28 -5.33 0.12 14.41
N GLN A 29 -4.83 0.41 15.61
CA GLN A 29 -5.37 1.39 16.55
C GLN A 29 -4.93 2.85 16.25
N VAL A 30 -3.90 3.06 15.42
CA VAL A 30 -3.32 4.39 15.15
C VAL A 30 -4.10 5.08 14.04
N ASP A 31 -4.69 6.25 14.27
CA ASP A 31 -5.34 7.02 13.20
C ASP A 31 -4.29 7.67 12.28
N ILE A 32 -4.31 7.30 11.00
CA ILE A 32 -3.40 7.80 9.98
C ILE A 32 -4.11 8.67 8.93
N SER A 33 -5.39 8.98 9.13
CA SER A 33 -6.23 9.70 8.15
C SER A 33 -5.69 11.10 7.81
N ALA A 34 -4.97 11.73 8.74
CA ALA A 34 -4.35 13.04 8.58
C ALA A 34 -2.82 12.98 8.45
N MET A 35 -2.24 11.78 8.35
CA MET A 35 -0.79 11.59 8.36
C MET A 35 -0.24 11.39 6.93
N SER A 36 0.92 11.98 6.66
CA SER A 36 1.72 11.69 5.46
C SER A 36 2.88 10.77 5.83
N VAL A 37 3.35 9.96 4.87
CA VAL A 37 4.61 9.22 4.97
C VAL A 37 5.76 10.14 5.36
N ASP A 38 5.85 11.30 4.71
CA ASP A 38 6.92 12.27 4.92
C ASP A 38 6.77 13.11 6.21
N ALA A 39 5.74 12.85 7.01
CA ALA A 39 5.52 13.61 8.24
C ALA A 39 6.60 13.24 9.27
N SER A 40 7.28 14.24 9.81
CA SER A 40 8.24 14.07 10.93
C SER A 40 7.62 13.55 12.22
N ASP A 41 6.29 13.39 12.24
CA ASP A 41 5.50 13.15 13.44
C ASP A 41 5.31 11.66 13.75
N TRP A 42 5.96 10.77 12.97
CA TRP A 42 5.98 9.34 13.25
C TRP A 42 6.75 9.06 14.53
N GLN A 43 6.04 8.51 15.52
CA GLN A 43 6.68 7.88 16.66
C GLN A 43 7.01 6.42 16.29
N GLU A 44 8.21 5.95 16.65
CA GLU A 44 8.66 4.59 16.31
C GLU A 44 7.63 3.50 16.64
N HIS A 45 6.89 3.65 17.74
CA HIS A 45 5.91 2.66 18.17
C HIS A 45 4.62 2.62 17.34
N HIS A 46 4.42 3.55 16.40
CA HIS A 46 3.32 3.50 15.44
C HIS A 46 3.57 2.48 14.33
N ILE A 47 4.85 2.23 13.99
CA ILE A 47 5.25 1.29 12.94
C ILE A 47 5.49 -0.08 13.56
N GLN A 48 4.74 -1.09 13.11
CA GLN A 48 4.85 -2.46 13.60
C GLN A 48 5.87 -3.28 12.82
N SER A 49 6.01 -2.98 11.53
CA SER A 49 6.97 -3.64 10.65
C SER A 49 7.17 -2.80 9.40
N ASN A 50 8.33 -2.97 8.78
CA ASN A 50 8.66 -2.44 7.47
C ASN A 50 9.08 -3.61 6.56
N THR A 51 8.72 -3.57 5.28
CA THR A 51 9.20 -4.54 4.29
C THR A 51 9.48 -3.83 2.97
N GLU A 52 10.68 -4.06 2.44
CA GLU A 52 11.19 -3.47 1.22
C GLU A 52 11.42 -4.54 0.15
N LEU A 53 11.07 -4.23 -1.10
CA LEU A 53 11.29 -5.07 -2.26
C LEU A 53 11.84 -4.26 -3.43
N GLU A 54 12.92 -4.76 -4.03
CA GLU A 54 13.46 -4.19 -5.24
C GLU A 54 13.05 -5.00 -6.46
N LEU A 55 12.45 -4.32 -7.42
CA LEU A 55 11.88 -4.92 -8.62
C LEU A 55 12.58 -4.39 -9.85
N THR A 56 12.87 -5.27 -10.81
CA THR A 56 13.19 -4.81 -12.17
C THR A 56 12.00 -4.08 -12.79
N PRO A 57 12.19 -3.22 -13.81
CA PRO A 57 11.09 -2.50 -14.45
C PRO A 57 10.02 -3.43 -15.04
N VAL A 58 10.41 -4.64 -15.48
CA VAL A 58 9.47 -5.65 -15.98
C VAL A 58 8.61 -6.22 -14.85
N GLN A 59 9.21 -6.55 -13.70
CA GLN A 59 8.47 -7.03 -12.53
C GLN A 59 7.55 -5.95 -11.96
N ALA A 60 8.02 -4.70 -11.86
CA ALA A 60 7.23 -3.58 -11.38
C ALA A 60 5.96 -3.36 -12.23
N ARG A 61 6.09 -3.38 -13.57
CA ARG A 61 4.94 -3.30 -14.47
C ARG A 61 3.97 -4.47 -14.31
N LEU A 62 4.49 -5.69 -14.12
CA LEU A 62 3.65 -6.86 -13.88
C LEU A 62 2.85 -6.74 -12.57
N VAL A 63 3.48 -6.27 -11.50
CA VAL A 63 2.83 -6.02 -10.21
C VAL A 63 1.76 -4.95 -10.34
N ALA A 64 2.08 -3.80 -10.98
CA ALA A 64 1.12 -2.72 -11.21
C ALA A 64 -0.13 -3.21 -11.96
N ASN A 65 0.05 -3.98 -13.03
CA ASN A 65 -1.08 -4.54 -13.79
C ASN A 65 -1.94 -5.49 -12.94
N ARG A 66 -1.33 -6.33 -12.11
CA ARG A 66 -2.06 -7.24 -11.21
C ARG A 66 -2.79 -6.49 -10.12
N LEU A 67 -2.20 -5.41 -9.60
CA LEU A 67 -2.81 -4.57 -8.58
C LEU A 67 -4.06 -3.86 -9.12
N LEU A 68 -3.97 -3.30 -10.33
CA LEU A 68 -5.12 -2.70 -11.02
C LEU A 68 -6.25 -3.70 -11.22
N ALA A 69 -5.94 -4.89 -11.77
CA ALA A 69 -6.94 -5.93 -11.95
C ALA A 69 -7.59 -6.40 -10.64
N ALA A 70 -6.82 -6.44 -9.55
CA ALA A 70 -7.35 -6.79 -8.22
C ALA A 70 -8.26 -5.69 -7.65
N ALA A 71 -7.95 -4.41 -7.91
CA ALA A 71 -8.80 -3.28 -7.51
C ALA A 71 -10.15 -3.32 -8.23
N ASP A 72 -10.15 -3.48 -9.56
CA ASP A 72 -11.38 -3.58 -10.37
C ASP A 72 -12.28 -4.75 -9.88
N ALA A 73 -11.66 -5.88 -9.52
CA ALA A 73 -12.37 -7.05 -8.98
C ALA A 73 -12.96 -6.78 -7.57
N ALA A 74 -12.28 -6.01 -6.73
CA ALA A 74 -12.77 -5.68 -5.40
C ALA A 74 -13.97 -4.71 -5.45
N GLU A 75 -13.95 -3.73 -6.35
CA GLU A 75 -15.05 -2.78 -6.55
C GLU A 75 -16.32 -3.47 -7.06
N SER A 76 -16.20 -4.33 -8.07
CA SER A 76 -17.33 -5.08 -8.62
C SER A 76 -18.00 -6.02 -7.61
N CYS A 77 -17.27 -6.53 -6.61
CA CYS A 77 -17.86 -7.32 -5.52
C CYS A 77 -18.64 -6.45 -4.52
N SER A 78 -18.34 -5.15 -4.42
CA SER A 78 -19.04 -4.24 -3.50
C SER A 78 -20.43 -3.84 -4.03
N GLU A 79 -20.59 -3.67 -5.34
CA GLU A 79 -21.84 -3.25 -5.98
C GLU A 79 -22.91 -4.36 -6.02
N ALA A 80 -22.52 -5.63 -6.03
CA ALA A 80 -23.44 -6.77 -6.06
C ALA A 80 -24.26 -6.97 -4.76
N SER A 81 -23.99 -6.18 -3.72
CA SER A 81 -24.63 -6.31 -2.39
C SER A 81 -25.88 -5.43 -2.19
N VAL A 82 -26.23 -4.55 -3.15
CA VAL A 82 -27.41 -3.70 -3.07
C VAL A 82 -28.54 -4.27 -3.95
N SER A 83 -29.30 -5.22 -3.42
CA SER A 83 -30.59 -5.58 -4.03
C SER A 83 -31.65 -4.50 -3.72
N PRO A 84 -32.40 -3.98 -4.71
CA PRO A 84 -33.50 -3.07 -4.46
C PRO A 84 -34.66 -3.81 -3.77
N LYS A 85 -35.26 -3.14 -2.77
CA LYS A 85 -36.47 -3.60 -2.09
C LYS A 85 -37.69 -3.59 -3.00
#